data_AF-A0A521BYT4-F1
#
_entry.id   AF-A0A521BYT4-F1
#
_cell.length_a   1.000
_cell.length_b   1.000
_cell.length_c   1.000
_cell.angle_alpha   90.00
_cell.angle_beta   90.00
_cell.angle_gamma   90.00
#
_symmetry.space_group_name_H-M   'P 1'
#
loop_
_entity.id
_entity.type
_entity.pdbx_description
1 polymer ?
#
loop_
_entity_poly.entity_id
_entity_poly.type
_entity_poly.pdbx_seq_one_letter_code
_entity_poly.pdbx_strand_id
1 'polypeptide(L)'
;MEMSPLLQAAKEGQLDNVKNLLKEGADIDETAKNGSSALIIATQYDHPELVGYLLEKGADPNKATTMGATALNRAAENGNIAVMKLLFDHGAKVGDLALITAAREGNVEAVQLLCEQGANVNAAQRWGQTALMLAARDGHSDIVTFLLSRGAKVKKEDKNGDTALTMALDNDHIEVASQLRRAGATENKQKTMDENGDEEEDEYIDELPLDEEIPEEIDLDDDD
;
A
#
# COMPACT_ATOMS: atom_id res chain seq x y z
N MET A 1 24.84 0.76 -20.05
CA MET A 1 25.13 2.20 -19.86
C MET A 1 25.67 2.35 -18.46
N GLU A 2 26.88 2.88 -18.33
CA GLU A 2 27.61 2.90 -17.06
C GLU A 2 26.90 3.74 -16.00
N MET A 3 26.85 3.17 -14.80
CA MET A 3 26.54 3.86 -13.57
C MET A 3 27.76 4.73 -13.21
N SER A 4 27.56 5.95 -12.67
CA SER A 4 28.69 6.77 -12.24
C SER A 4 29.48 6.07 -11.12
N PRO A 5 30.74 6.43 -10.88
CA PRO A 5 31.54 5.84 -9.81
C PRO A 5 30.89 5.95 -8.43
N LEU A 6 30.25 7.07 -8.11
CA LEU A 6 29.57 7.26 -6.81
C LEU A 6 28.37 6.32 -6.68
N LEU A 7 27.55 6.21 -7.73
CA LEU A 7 26.37 5.35 -7.72
C LEU A 7 26.76 3.86 -7.67
N GLN A 8 27.86 3.48 -8.34
CA GLN A 8 28.39 2.11 -8.27
C GLN A 8 28.95 1.81 -6.86
N ALA A 9 29.74 2.71 -6.28
CA ALA A 9 30.22 2.57 -4.91
C ALA A 9 29.08 2.51 -3.90
N ALA A 10 28.01 3.28 -4.12
CA ALA A 10 26.82 3.25 -3.26
C ALA A 10 26.07 1.92 -3.35
N LYS A 11 25.96 1.35 -4.55
CA LYS A 11 25.39 0.01 -4.78
C LYS A 11 26.18 -1.07 -4.04
N GLU A 12 27.51 -0.98 -4.09
CA GLU A 12 28.42 -1.93 -3.46
C GLU A 12 28.63 -1.67 -1.96
N GLY A 13 28.03 -0.62 -1.38
CA GLY A 13 28.18 -0.28 0.03
C GLY A 13 29.58 0.20 0.41
N GLN A 14 30.39 0.64 -0.56
CA GLN A 14 31.79 1.02 -0.36
C GLN A 14 31.89 2.43 0.24
N LEU A 15 31.65 2.52 1.55
CA LEU A 15 31.62 3.78 2.28
C LEU A 15 32.88 4.64 2.08
N ASP A 16 34.06 4.05 2.09
CA ASP A 16 35.30 4.80 1.91
C ASP A 16 35.50 5.33 0.49
N ASN A 17 35.03 4.58 -0.52
CA ASN A 17 35.04 5.07 -1.90
C ASN A 17 34.04 6.21 -2.08
N VAL A 18 32.84 6.10 -1.50
CA VAL A 18 31.86 7.19 -1.48
C VAL A 18 32.44 8.43 -0.80
N LYS A 19 33.08 8.29 0.37
CA LYS A 19 33.74 9.40 1.07
C LYS A 19 34.78 10.10 0.18
N ASN A 20 35.60 9.34 -0.53
CA ASN A 20 36.65 9.90 -1.38
C ASN A 20 36.06 10.62 -2.61
N LEU A 21 35.07 10.00 -3.27
CA LEU A 21 34.40 10.60 -4.43
C LEU A 21 33.70 11.92 -4.09
N LEU A 22 33.03 12.00 -2.94
CA LEU A 22 32.42 13.26 -2.49
C LEU A 22 33.46 14.34 -2.17
N LYS A 23 34.63 13.97 -1.62
CA LYS A 23 35.74 14.91 -1.40
C LYS A 23 36.34 15.41 -2.71
N GLU A 24 36.34 14.59 -3.75
CA GLU A 24 36.79 14.94 -5.11
C GLU A 24 35.76 15.77 -5.88
N GLY A 25 34.60 16.05 -5.29
CA GLY A 25 33.57 16.92 -5.85
C GLY A 25 32.50 16.19 -6.66
N ALA A 26 32.34 14.87 -6.47
CA ALA A 26 31.18 14.16 -7.01
C ALA A 26 29.88 14.79 -6.45
N ASP A 27 28.89 14.98 -7.31
CA ASP A 27 27.58 15.50 -6.91
C ASP A 27 26.84 14.42 -6.10
N ILE A 28 26.57 14.72 -4.82
CA ILE A 28 25.92 13.79 -3.89
C ILE A 28 24.51 13.39 -4.35
N ASP A 29 23.85 14.25 -5.12
CA ASP A 29 22.48 14.07 -5.62
C ASP A 29 22.44 13.74 -7.11
N GLU A 30 23.57 13.32 -7.70
CA GLU A 30 23.58 12.77 -9.04
C GLU A 30 22.71 11.52 -9.11
N THR A 31 22.16 11.25 -10.29
CA THR A 31 21.20 10.16 -10.46
C THR A 31 21.53 9.29 -11.66
N ALA A 32 21.26 7.99 -11.53
CA ALA A 32 21.20 7.09 -12.67
C ALA A 32 20.05 7.47 -13.61
N LYS A 33 19.96 6.78 -14.76
CA LYS A 33 18.94 7.07 -15.78
C LYS A 33 17.49 6.95 -15.32
N ASN A 34 17.23 6.11 -14.32
CA ASN A 34 15.92 5.93 -13.71
C ASN A 34 15.67 6.92 -12.56
N GLY A 35 16.54 7.91 -12.35
CA GLY A 35 16.44 8.88 -11.26
C GLY A 35 16.92 8.36 -9.90
N SER A 36 17.50 7.16 -9.81
CA SER A 36 18.06 6.66 -8.55
C SER A 36 19.31 7.44 -8.15
N SER A 37 19.27 8.13 -7.01
CA SER A 37 20.43 8.77 -6.37
C SER A 37 21.25 7.78 -5.54
N ALA A 38 22.44 8.18 -5.08
CA ALA A 38 23.28 7.37 -4.19
C ALA A 38 22.52 6.95 -2.91
N LEU A 39 21.71 7.86 -2.35
CA LEU A 39 20.90 7.60 -1.16
C LEU A 39 19.82 6.53 -1.42
N ILE A 40 19.12 6.60 -2.55
CA ILE A 40 18.11 5.58 -2.93
C ILE A 40 18.79 4.23 -3.13
N ILE A 41 19.93 4.20 -3.83
CA ILE A 41 20.67 2.97 -4.11
C ILE A 41 21.19 2.34 -2.80
N ALA A 42 21.85 3.12 -1.94
CA ALA A 42 22.37 2.64 -0.66
C ALA A 42 21.24 2.07 0.22
N THR A 43 20.07 2.71 0.21
CA THR A 43 18.89 2.21 0.94
C THR A 43 18.33 0.93 0.32
N GLN A 44 18.22 0.87 -1.01
CA GLN A 44 17.72 -0.30 -1.74
C GLN A 44 18.57 -1.55 -1.50
N TYR A 45 19.89 -1.40 -1.42
CA TYR A 45 20.83 -2.49 -1.16
C TYR A 45 21.18 -2.67 0.32
N ASP A 46 20.41 -2.04 1.22
CA ASP A 46 20.49 -2.17 2.67
C ASP A 46 21.87 -1.86 3.29
N HIS A 47 22.42 -0.69 2.93
CA HIS A 47 23.68 -0.16 3.48
C HIS A 47 23.42 0.97 4.50
N PRO A 48 22.93 0.69 5.73
CA PRO A 48 22.47 1.72 6.67
C PRO A 48 23.57 2.71 7.10
N GLU A 49 24.81 2.25 7.27
CA GLU A 49 25.96 3.12 7.59
C GLU A 49 26.22 4.13 6.47
N LEU A 50 26.11 3.68 5.23
CA LEU A 50 26.27 4.55 4.07
C LEU A 50 25.08 5.52 3.93
N VAL A 51 23.86 5.06 4.19
CA VAL A 51 22.67 5.93 4.20
C VAL A 51 22.85 7.07 5.20
N GLY A 52 23.29 6.76 6.43
CA GLY A 52 23.57 7.79 7.43
C GLY A 52 24.64 8.77 6.99
N TYR A 53 25.75 8.27 6.44
CA TYR A 53 26.81 9.13 5.94
C TYR A 53 26.33 10.07 4.81
N LEU A 54 25.54 9.56 3.85
CA LEU A 54 25.01 10.37 2.75
C LEU A 54 24.07 11.48 3.27
N LEU A 55 23.20 11.15 4.22
CA LEU A 55 22.31 12.13 4.85
C LEU A 55 23.07 13.19 5.64
N GLU A 56 24.09 12.80 6.41
CA GLU A 56 24.99 13.73 7.12
C GLU A 56 25.74 14.68 6.17
N LYS A 57 25.98 14.26 4.93
CA LYS A 57 26.60 15.09 3.88
C LYS A 57 25.60 15.91 3.06
N GLY A 58 24.31 15.86 3.42
CA GLY A 58 23.28 16.69 2.82
C GLY A 58 22.68 16.12 1.54
N ALA A 59 22.71 14.80 1.34
CA ALA A 59 21.93 14.17 0.28
C ALA A 59 20.45 14.49 0.46
N ASP A 60 19.73 14.86 -0.60
CA ASP A 60 18.31 15.19 -0.52
C ASP A 60 17.48 13.91 -0.27
N PRO A 61 16.84 13.77 0.91
CA PRO A 61 16.07 12.57 1.23
C PRO A 61 14.78 12.43 0.42
N ASN A 62 14.37 13.50 -0.28
CA ASN A 62 13.15 13.54 -1.06
C ASN A 62 13.38 13.36 -2.57
N LYS A 63 14.62 13.11 -3.01
CA LYS A 63 14.90 12.67 -4.38
C LYS A 63 14.10 11.42 -4.68
N ALA A 64 13.51 11.40 -5.87
CA ALA A 64 12.67 10.32 -6.34
C ALA A 64 13.16 9.82 -7.70
N THR A 65 13.02 8.51 -7.90
CA THR A 65 13.15 7.88 -9.22
C THR A 65 12.11 8.43 -10.19
N THR A 66 12.25 8.11 -11.48
CA THR A 66 11.24 8.43 -12.51
C THR A 66 9.87 7.79 -12.23
N MET A 67 9.81 6.78 -11.36
CA MET A 67 8.57 6.12 -10.89
C MET A 67 8.06 6.70 -9.57
N GLY A 68 8.67 7.76 -9.05
CA GLY A 68 8.25 8.42 -7.80
C GLY A 68 8.76 7.76 -6.52
N ALA A 69 9.55 6.67 -6.60
CA ALA A 69 10.10 6.02 -5.42
C ALA A 69 11.30 6.80 -4.84
N THR A 70 11.28 7.07 -3.54
CA THR A 70 12.32 7.71 -2.72
C THR A 70 13.10 6.69 -1.89
N ALA A 71 14.10 7.15 -1.13
CA ALA A 71 14.82 6.32 -0.16
C ALA A 71 13.87 5.78 0.92
N LEU A 72 12.88 6.56 1.37
CA LEU A 72 11.91 6.12 2.37
C LEU A 72 11.05 4.96 1.85
N ASN A 73 10.70 4.95 0.56
CA ASN A 73 9.98 3.82 -0.02
C ASN A 73 10.79 2.52 0.05
N ARG A 74 12.11 2.59 -0.21
CA ARG A 74 13.02 1.44 -0.11
C ARG A 74 13.23 0.98 1.32
N ALA A 75 13.37 1.91 2.26
CA ALA A 75 13.48 1.57 3.67
C ALA A 75 12.21 0.88 4.20
N ALA A 76 11.04 1.37 3.78
CA ALA A 76 9.74 0.80 4.11
C ALA A 76 9.51 -0.59 3.47
N GLU A 77 9.96 -0.79 2.22
CA GLU A 77 9.99 -2.09 1.52
C GLU A 77 10.85 -3.10 2.28
N ASN A 78 12.04 -2.69 2.71
CA ASN A 78 12.98 -3.55 3.45
C ASN A 78 12.60 -3.74 4.93
N GLY A 79 11.61 -2.99 5.45
CA GLY A 79 11.27 -2.99 6.88
C GLY A 79 12.36 -2.39 7.78
N ASN A 80 13.31 -1.62 7.23
CA ASN A 80 14.45 -1.08 7.97
C ASN A 80 14.04 0.18 8.75
N ILE A 81 13.47 -0.04 9.95
CA ILE A 81 12.95 1.02 10.83
C ILE A 81 14.04 2.03 11.23
N ALA A 82 15.27 1.60 11.42
CA ALA A 82 16.38 2.49 11.77
C ALA A 82 16.66 3.49 10.64
N VAL A 83 16.72 3.01 9.38
CA VAL A 83 16.89 3.89 8.21
C VAL A 83 15.66 4.78 8.00
N MET A 84 14.45 4.29 8.21
CA MET A 84 13.24 5.12 8.13
C MET A 84 13.28 6.30 9.10
N LYS A 85 13.63 6.05 10.37
CA LYS A 85 13.80 7.10 11.39
C LYS A 85 14.88 8.11 10.98
N LEU A 86 16.02 7.62 10.53
CA LEU A 86 17.11 8.45 10.07
C LEU A 86 16.72 9.37 8.89
N LEU A 87 15.93 8.83 7.95
CA LEU A 87 15.38 9.61 6.84
C LEU A 87 14.41 10.70 7.34
N PHE A 88 13.54 10.39 8.31
CA PHE A 88 12.65 11.40 8.90
C PHE A 88 13.41 12.49 9.64
N ASP A 89 14.45 12.13 10.40
CA ASP A 89 15.32 13.09 11.10
C ASP A 89 16.00 14.08 10.14
N HIS A 90 16.18 13.68 8.88
CA HIS A 90 16.74 14.52 7.82
C HIS A 90 15.69 15.15 6.90
N GLY A 91 14.39 15.04 7.23
CA GLY A 91 13.32 15.74 6.51
C GLY A 91 12.72 14.97 5.33
N ALA A 92 12.81 13.64 5.31
CA ALA A 92 12.06 12.82 4.36
C ALA A 92 10.55 13.02 4.54
N LYS A 93 9.84 13.24 3.44
CA LYS A 93 8.38 13.26 3.41
C LYS A 93 7.88 11.83 3.36
N VAL A 94 6.88 11.52 4.19
CA VAL A 94 6.29 10.18 4.34
C VAL A 94 5.93 9.56 2.99
N GLY A 95 5.22 10.32 2.15
CA GLY A 95 4.79 9.88 0.84
C GLY A 95 3.79 8.72 0.88
N ASP A 96 2.85 8.71 -0.05
CA ASP A 96 1.79 7.70 -0.07
C ASP A 96 2.31 6.29 -0.39
N LEU A 97 3.33 6.21 -1.25
CA LEU A 97 3.88 4.94 -1.73
C LEU A 97 4.56 4.12 -0.61
N ALA A 98 5.09 4.75 0.43
CA ALA A 98 5.84 4.04 1.48
C ALA A 98 4.92 3.15 2.31
N LEU A 99 3.73 3.66 2.66
CA LEU A 99 2.72 2.89 3.39
C LEU A 99 2.25 1.69 2.57
N ILE A 100 2.02 1.89 1.28
CA ILE A 100 1.53 0.84 0.39
C ILE A 100 2.58 -0.26 0.22
N THR A 101 3.85 0.08 0.04
CA THR A 101 4.91 -0.94 -0.07
C THR A 101 5.15 -1.66 1.26
N ALA A 102 5.21 -0.96 2.39
CA ALA A 102 5.33 -1.61 3.70
C ALA A 102 4.18 -2.59 3.99
N ALA A 103 2.96 -2.22 3.60
CA ALA A 103 1.78 -3.06 3.77
C ALA A 103 1.82 -4.32 2.90
N ARG A 104 2.31 -4.20 1.65
CA ARG A 104 2.51 -5.32 0.74
C ARG A 104 3.57 -6.29 1.27
N GLU A 105 4.69 -5.78 1.76
CA GLU A 105 5.81 -6.61 2.25
C GLU A 105 5.58 -7.16 3.68
N GLY A 106 4.46 -6.84 4.33
CA GLY A 106 4.14 -7.37 5.66
C GLY A 106 4.88 -6.69 6.81
N ASN A 107 5.46 -5.52 6.59
CA ASN A 107 6.27 -4.81 7.59
C ASN A 107 5.38 -4.02 8.57
N VAL A 108 4.86 -4.70 9.60
CA VAL A 108 3.94 -4.13 10.61
C VAL A 108 4.50 -2.87 11.27
N GLU A 109 5.74 -2.90 11.75
CA GLU A 109 6.37 -1.75 12.42
C GLU A 109 6.53 -0.55 11.47
N ALA A 110 6.85 -0.80 10.20
CA ALA A 110 6.99 0.25 9.19
C ALA A 110 5.63 0.89 8.90
N VAL A 111 4.57 0.09 8.75
CA VAL A 111 3.19 0.59 8.59
C VAL A 111 2.78 1.47 9.77
N GLN A 112 3.05 1.04 11.00
CA GLN A 112 2.74 1.81 12.20
C GLN A 112 3.47 3.15 12.21
N LEU A 113 4.80 3.13 12.00
CA LEU A 113 5.62 4.33 11.96
C LEU A 113 5.16 5.30 10.86
N LEU A 114 4.84 4.82 9.67
CA LEU A 114 4.38 5.67 8.57
C LEU A 114 3.04 6.36 8.89
N CYS A 115 2.10 5.62 9.51
CA CYS A 115 0.85 6.20 9.97
C CYS A 115 1.05 7.24 11.09
N GLU A 116 1.99 7.01 12.00
CA GLU A 116 2.37 7.99 13.05
C GLU A 116 2.95 9.27 12.46
N GLN A 117 3.70 9.16 11.36
CA GLN A 117 4.24 10.31 10.62
C GLN A 117 3.21 10.98 9.70
N GLY A 118 1.96 10.52 9.68
CA GLY A 118 0.87 11.14 8.94
C GLY A 118 0.67 10.62 7.51
N ALA A 119 1.07 9.38 7.22
CA ALA A 119 0.72 8.74 5.95
C ALA A 119 -0.79 8.74 5.72
N ASN A 120 -1.21 9.02 4.47
CA ASN A 120 -2.60 8.86 4.09
C ASN A 120 -2.95 7.38 3.94
N VAL A 121 -3.66 6.85 4.94
CA VAL A 121 -4.13 5.44 5.00
C VAL A 121 -4.92 5.02 3.76
N ASN A 122 -5.58 5.96 3.11
CA ASN A 122 -6.44 5.73 1.94
C ASN A 122 -5.78 6.13 0.62
N ALA A 123 -4.47 6.36 0.62
CA ALA A 123 -3.75 6.60 -0.61
C ALA A 123 -3.77 5.38 -1.52
N ALA A 124 -3.70 5.65 -2.82
CA ALA A 124 -3.80 4.63 -3.84
C ALA A 124 -2.72 4.84 -4.90
N GLN A 125 -2.20 3.72 -5.41
CA GLN A 125 -1.29 3.71 -6.56
C GLN A 125 -2.02 4.04 -7.87
N ARG A 126 -1.28 4.07 -8.98
CA ARG A 126 -1.82 4.35 -10.33
C ARG A 126 -3.03 3.49 -10.72
N TRP A 127 -3.12 2.25 -10.23
CA TRP A 127 -4.24 1.34 -10.51
C TRP A 127 -5.35 1.35 -9.47
N GLY A 128 -5.32 2.28 -8.51
CA GLY A 128 -6.32 2.35 -7.45
C GLY A 128 -6.03 1.45 -6.25
N GLN A 129 -4.97 0.64 -6.30
CA GLN A 129 -4.57 -0.25 -5.22
C GLN A 129 -4.09 0.52 -3.98
N THR A 130 -4.67 0.19 -2.83
CA THR A 130 -4.38 0.80 -1.53
C THR A 130 -3.51 -0.12 -0.67
N ALA A 131 -2.98 0.41 0.45
CA ALA A 131 -2.26 -0.40 1.44
C ALA A 131 -3.12 -1.56 1.99
N LEU A 132 -4.41 -1.31 2.25
CA LEU A 132 -5.35 -2.33 2.75
C LEU A 132 -5.53 -3.46 1.72
N MET A 133 -5.67 -3.13 0.44
CA MET A 133 -5.81 -4.12 -0.63
C MET A 133 -4.59 -5.02 -0.75
N LEU A 134 -3.38 -4.45 -0.74
CA LEU A 134 -2.16 -5.24 -0.88
C LEU A 134 -1.88 -6.09 0.37
N ALA A 135 -2.11 -5.54 1.57
CA ALA A 135 -2.02 -6.32 2.80
C ALA A 135 -3.03 -7.48 2.80
N ALA A 136 -4.22 -7.26 2.25
CA ALA A 136 -5.26 -8.28 2.17
C ALA A 136 -4.93 -9.38 1.15
N ARG A 137 -4.45 -8.98 -0.03
CA ARG A 137 -3.99 -9.91 -1.09
C ARG A 137 -2.86 -10.81 -0.62
N ASP A 138 -1.95 -10.30 0.20
CA ASP A 138 -0.75 -11.02 0.64
C ASP A 138 -0.90 -11.62 2.06
N GLY A 139 -2.09 -11.52 2.67
CA GLY A 139 -2.44 -12.24 3.90
C GLY A 139 -1.97 -11.61 5.21
N HIS A 140 -1.57 -10.33 5.21
CA HIS A 140 -1.00 -9.64 6.36
C HIS A 140 -2.07 -9.16 7.36
N SER A 141 -2.63 -10.12 8.10
CA SER A 141 -3.72 -9.96 9.08
C SER A 141 -3.52 -8.81 10.08
N ASP A 142 -2.34 -8.69 10.67
CA ASP A 142 -2.05 -7.62 11.65
C ASP A 142 -2.08 -6.22 11.01
N ILE A 143 -1.61 -6.12 9.77
CA ILE A 143 -1.62 -4.87 9.00
C ILE A 143 -3.04 -4.52 8.59
N VAL A 144 -3.83 -5.49 8.15
CA VAL A 144 -5.26 -5.31 7.82
C VAL A 144 -6.01 -4.77 9.03
N THR A 145 -5.86 -5.43 10.18
CA THR A 145 -6.47 -4.98 11.45
C THR A 145 -6.04 -3.56 11.80
N PHE A 146 -4.74 -3.25 11.70
CA PHE A 146 -4.23 -1.92 12.01
C PHE A 146 -4.79 -0.86 11.05
N LEU A 147 -4.73 -1.07 9.73
CA LEU A 147 -5.21 -0.11 8.74
C LEU A 147 -6.72 0.15 8.88
N LEU A 148 -7.52 -0.88 9.16
CA LEU A 148 -8.95 -0.73 9.46
C LEU A 148 -9.17 0.14 10.70
N SER A 149 -8.38 -0.06 11.76
CA SER A 149 -8.44 0.79 12.97
C SER A 149 -8.07 2.26 12.70
N ARG A 150 -7.34 2.53 11.61
CA ARG A 150 -6.96 3.88 11.15
C ARG A 150 -7.89 4.45 10.07
N GLY A 151 -9.06 3.82 9.84
CA GLY A 151 -10.07 4.33 8.92
C GLY A 151 -9.78 4.05 7.45
N ALA A 152 -9.11 2.94 7.13
CA ALA A 152 -9.01 2.46 5.76
C ALA A 152 -10.40 2.19 5.16
N LYS A 153 -10.62 2.64 3.93
CA LYS A 153 -11.87 2.49 3.19
C LYS A 153 -12.04 1.04 2.72
N VAL A 154 -12.69 0.24 3.56
CA VAL A 154 -12.87 -1.21 3.37
C VAL A 154 -13.53 -1.59 2.02
N LYS A 155 -14.43 -0.76 1.52
CA LYS A 155 -15.16 -0.97 0.25
C LYS A 155 -14.55 -0.23 -0.95
N LYS A 156 -13.33 0.30 -0.82
CA LYS A 156 -12.69 0.92 -1.99
C LYS A 156 -12.45 -0.16 -3.03
N GLU A 157 -12.73 0.17 -4.27
CA GLU A 157 -12.38 -0.64 -5.44
C GLU A 157 -11.16 -0.06 -6.15
N ASP A 158 -10.31 -0.93 -6.67
CA ASP A 158 -9.27 -0.55 -7.62
C ASP A 158 -9.86 -0.37 -9.03
N LYS A 159 -9.03 -0.18 -10.06
CA LYS A 159 -9.51 0.04 -11.43
C LYS A 159 -10.13 -1.19 -12.10
N ASN A 160 -9.93 -2.38 -11.56
CA ASN A 160 -10.54 -3.62 -12.04
C ASN A 160 -11.85 -3.94 -11.31
N GLY A 161 -12.25 -3.13 -10.32
CA GLY A 161 -13.38 -3.43 -9.45
C GLY A 161 -13.01 -4.33 -8.26
N ASP A 162 -11.72 -4.63 -8.07
CA ASP A 162 -11.27 -5.47 -6.96
C ASP A 162 -11.28 -4.69 -5.65
N THR A 163 -11.81 -5.32 -4.60
CA THR A 163 -11.77 -4.81 -3.23
C THR A 163 -10.70 -5.55 -2.42
N ALA A 164 -10.40 -5.05 -1.22
CA ALA A 164 -9.54 -5.81 -0.31
C ALA A 164 -10.12 -7.21 0.02
N LEU A 165 -11.46 -7.34 0.06
CA LEU A 165 -12.09 -8.63 0.35
C LEU A 165 -11.96 -9.61 -0.81
N THR A 166 -12.20 -9.17 -2.05
CA THR A 166 -12.05 -10.06 -3.22
C THR A 166 -10.61 -10.53 -3.35
N MET A 167 -9.63 -9.63 -3.20
CA MET A 167 -8.22 -10.00 -3.21
C MET A 167 -7.83 -10.99 -2.11
N ALA A 168 -8.38 -10.87 -0.90
CA ALA A 168 -8.13 -11.83 0.18
C ALA A 168 -8.72 -13.21 -0.12
N LEU A 169 -9.92 -13.27 -0.72
CA LEU A 169 -10.58 -14.52 -1.08
C LEU A 169 -9.89 -15.22 -2.24
N ASP A 170 -9.49 -14.49 -3.29
CA ASP A 170 -8.79 -15.02 -4.46
C ASP A 170 -7.41 -15.62 -4.11
N ASN A 171 -6.85 -15.24 -2.97
CA ASN A 171 -5.56 -15.73 -2.46
C ASN A 171 -5.71 -16.60 -1.20
N ASP A 172 -6.93 -17.10 -0.91
CA ASP A 172 -7.22 -18.03 0.20
C ASP A 172 -6.87 -17.51 1.61
N HIS A 173 -6.86 -16.19 1.82
CA HIS A 173 -6.57 -15.55 3.11
C HIS A 173 -7.83 -15.42 3.98
N ILE A 174 -8.32 -16.55 4.48
CA ILE A 174 -9.59 -16.66 5.21
C ILE A 174 -9.68 -15.76 6.45
N GLU A 175 -8.61 -15.65 7.24
CA GLU A 175 -8.59 -14.80 8.44
C GLU A 175 -8.73 -13.32 8.07
N VAL A 176 -8.00 -12.86 7.05
CA VAL A 176 -8.12 -11.51 6.51
C VAL A 176 -9.53 -11.25 5.99
N ALA A 177 -10.09 -12.20 5.22
CA ALA A 177 -11.46 -12.07 4.71
C ALA A 177 -12.48 -11.94 5.85
N SER A 178 -12.31 -12.71 6.94
CA SER A 178 -13.14 -12.59 8.15
C SER A 178 -13.04 -11.21 8.80
N GLN A 179 -11.83 -10.65 8.93
CA GLN A 179 -11.61 -9.30 9.44
C GLN A 179 -12.28 -8.23 8.57
N LEU A 180 -12.15 -8.34 7.26
CA LEU A 180 -12.77 -7.42 6.31
C LEU A 180 -14.30 -7.48 6.36
N ARG A 181 -14.90 -8.68 6.43
CA ARG A 181 -16.36 -8.84 6.60
C ARG A 181 -16.85 -8.24 7.91
N ARG A 182 -16.12 -8.45 9.00
CA ARG A 182 -16.41 -7.80 10.30
C ARG A 182 -16.35 -6.27 10.23
N ALA A 183 -15.47 -5.73 9.38
CA ALA A 183 -15.38 -4.31 9.10
C ALA A 183 -16.43 -3.81 8.07
N GLY A 184 -17.36 -4.67 7.63
CA GLY A 184 -18.45 -4.31 6.74
C GLY A 184 -18.15 -4.48 5.25
N ALA A 185 -17.07 -5.18 4.87
CA ALA A 185 -16.84 -5.58 3.48
C ALA A 185 -17.90 -6.61 3.03
N THR A 186 -18.37 -6.46 1.81
CA THR A 186 -19.26 -7.41 1.13
C THR A 186 -18.59 -7.86 -0.15
N GLU A 187 -18.88 -9.08 -0.60
CA GLU A 187 -18.45 -9.51 -1.93
C GLU A 187 -19.12 -8.58 -2.95
N ASN A 188 -18.34 -8.11 -3.93
CA ASN A 188 -18.93 -7.41 -5.06
C ASN A 188 -19.78 -8.44 -5.82
N LYS A 189 -20.99 -8.04 -6.25
CA LYS A 189 -21.71 -8.81 -7.27
C LYS A 189 -20.73 -8.95 -8.44
N GLN A 190 -20.40 -10.19 -8.82
CA GLN A 190 -19.56 -10.42 -9.99
C GLN A 190 -20.17 -9.63 -11.15
N LYS A 191 -19.35 -8.88 -11.90
CA LYS A 191 -19.72 -8.54 -13.27
C LYS A 191 -19.78 -9.87 -14.01
N THR A 192 -20.96 -10.48 -14.06
CA THR A 192 -21.21 -11.57 -14.99
C THR A 192 -21.16 -10.92 -16.38
N MET A 193 -20.09 -11.24 -17.10
CA MET A 193 -20.06 -11.03 -18.53
C MET A 193 -20.81 -12.22 -19.11
N ASP A 194 -21.78 -11.95 -19.98
CA ASP A 194 -22.43 -13.03 -20.72
C ASP A 194 -21.40 -13.73 -21.66
N GLU A 195 -21.83 -14.78 -22.34
CA GLU A 195 -20.99 -15.52 -23.30
C GLU A 195 -20.49 -14.66 -24.49
N ASN A 196 -21.01 -13.43 -24.63
CA ASN A 196 -20.67 -12.48 -25.69
C ASN A 196 -19.75 -11.34 -25.20
N GLY A 197 -19.46 -11.27 -23.90
CA GLY A 197 -18.64 -10.22 -23.30
C GLY A 197 -19.38 -8.92 -23.00
N ASP A 198 -20.72 -8.94 -23.06
CA ASP A 198 -21.56 -7.82 -22.66
C ASP A 198 -21.83 -7.87 -21.15
N GLU A 199 -21.99 -6.70 -20.52
CA GLU A 199 -22.38 -6.63 -19.11
C GLU A 199 -23.81 -7.14 -18.97
N GLU A 200 -24.05 -8.15 -18.13
CA GLU A 200 -25.43 -8.54 -17.81
C GLU A 200 -26.15 -7.38 -17.11
N GLU A 201 -27.21 -6.86 -17.74
CA GLU A 201 -28.05 -5.82 -17.14
C GLU A 201 -28.69 -6.38 -15.86
N ASP A 202 -28.49 -5.68 -14.75
CA ASP A 202 -29.04 -6.01 -13.43
C ASP A 202 -30.52 -6.40 -13.51
N GLU A 203 -30.87 -7.65 -13.19
CA GLU A 203 -32.24 -7.97 -12.84
C GLU A 203 -32.54 -7.27 -11.51
N TYR A 204 -33.27 -6.16 -11.61
CA TYR A 204 -33.84 -5.43 -10.49
C TYR A 204 -34.60 -6.45 -9.64
N ILE A 205 -34.04 -6.83 -8.49
CA ILE A 205 -34.87 -7.46 -7.46
C ILE A 205 -35.70 -6.31 -6.93
N ASP A 206 -36.89 -6.13 -7.52
CA ASP A 206 -37.92 -5.27 -6.96
C ASP A 206 -38.00 -5.59 -5.47
N GLU A 207 -37.87 -4.56 -4.65
CA GLU A 207 -38.24 -4.62 -3.25
C GLU A 207 -39.60 -5.33 -3.19
N LEU A 208 -39.66 -6.48 -2.52
CA LEU A 208 -40.90 -7.20 -2.28
C LEU A 208 -41.94 -6.17 -1.81
N PRO A 209 -43.09 -6.02 -2.49
CA PRO A 209 -44.09 -5.08 -2.03
C PRO A 209 -44.50 -5.48 -0.62
N LEU A 210 -44.21 -4.59 0.33
CA LEU A 210 -44.88 -4.53 1.63
C LEU A 210 -46.31 -4.12 1.33
N ASP A 211 -47.16 -5.07 0.94
CA ASP A 211 -48.63 -5.04 1.07
C ASP A 211 -49.21 -6.24 0.28
N GLU A 212 -49.24 -7.41 0.90
CA GLU A 212 -50.32 -8.36 0.63
C GLU A 212 -51.17 -8.45 1.89
N GLU A 213 -52.40 -7.96 1.73
CA GLU A 213 -53.48 -7.89 2.70
C GLU A 213 -53.63 -9.21 3.47
N ILE A 214 -53.62 -9.13 4.79
CA ILE A 214 -54.15 -10.19 5.65
C ILE A 214 -55.66 -10.27 5.35
N PRO A 215 -56.21 -11.39 4.88
CA PRO A 215 -57.65 -11.48 4.69
C PRO A 215 -58.36 -11.31 6.04
N GLU A 216 -59.28 -10.36 6.08
CA GLU A 216 -60.21 -10.11 7.16
C GLU A 216 -61.02 -11.39 7.49
N GLU A 217 -61.15 -11.63 8.80
CA GLU A 217 -62.26 -12.27 9.49
C GLU A 217 -62.77 -13.64 8.96
N ILE A 218 -62.34 -14.72 9.64
CA ILE A 218 -63.20 -15.90 9.80
C ILE A 218 -64.09 -15.61 11.00
N ASP A 219 -65.32 -15.20 10.68
CA ASP A 219 -66.46 -15.10 11.58
C ASP A 219 -66.66 -16.48 12.26
N LEU A 220 -66.44 -16.54 13.57
CA LEU A 220 -66.73 -17.70 14.41
C LEU A 220 -67.77 -17.27 15.44
N ASP A 221 -69.03 -17.33 15.03
CA ASP A 221 -70.24 -17.40 15.84
C ASP A 221 -71.30 -17.90 14.85
N ASP A 222 -72.26 -18.78 15.09
CA ASP A 222 -72.65 -19.74 16.12
C ASP A 222 -73.84 -20.44 15.42
N ASP A 223 -74.09 -21.72 15.68
CA ASP A 223 -75.48 -22.20 15.71
C ASP A 223 -75.55 -23.54 16.45
N ASP A 224 -76.54 -23.56 17.34
CA ASP A 224 -76.90 -24.52 18.39
C ASP A 224 -77.11 -25.98 17.95
#